data_AF-F9VN29-F1
#
_entry.id   AF-F9VN29-F1
#
_cell.length_a   1.000
_cell.length_b   1.000
_cell.length_c   1.000
_cell.angle_alpha   90.00
_cell.angle_beta   90.00
_cell.angle_gamma   90.00
#
_symmetry.space_group_name_H-M   'P 1'
#
loop_
_entity.id
_entity.type
_entity.pdbx_description
1 polymer ?
#
loop_
_entity_poly.entity_id
_entity_poly.type
_entity_poly.pdbx_seq_one_letter_code
_entity_poly.pdbx_strand_id
1 'polypeptide(L)'
;MYELISEYLKYPPYEILPILELRIPCSTQCISNSKFKQLLEIEEFRSQLEVVDSLKDLINYKIENLVDEISVRISNKKNLDINSLTYSVYKIIEFGGDYQIGYDNIVFEDKKIFAGSFNEIMRLNKEIEKILTDKDVRSLCDEIKYLVESLWEHFDKNIRRSLNESQSRT
;
A
#
# COMPACT_ATOMS: atom_id res chain seq x y z
N MET A 1 -31.38 4.88 0.17
CA MET A 1 -30.28 4.91 1.17
C MET A 1 -29.98 3.52 1.73
N TYR A 2 -30.98 2.77 2.20
CA TYR A 2 -30.80 1.39 2.69
C TYR A 2 -30.04 0.48 1.71
N GLU A 3 -30.47 0.41 0.44
CA GLU A 3 -29.80 -0.40 -0.59
C GLU A 3 -28.34 0.00 -0.82
N LEU A 4 -28.03 1.30 -0.80
CA LEU A 4 -26.68 1.83 -0.98
C LEU A 4 -25.76 1.42 0.17
N ILE A 5 -26.27 1.44 1.41
CA ILE A 5 -25.54 1.00 2.60
C ILE A 5 -25.31 -0.51 2.55
N SER A 6 -26.34 -1.31 2.25
CA SER A 6 -26.21 -2.77 2.13
C SER A 6 -25.21 -3.14 1.04
N GLU A 7 -25.21 -2.44 -0.10
CA GLU A 7 -24.24 -2.66 -1.16
C GLU A 7 -22.81 -2.29 -0.70
N TYR A 8 -22.62 -1.15 -0.05
CA TYR A 8 -21.32 -0.72 0.47
C TYR A 8 -20.74 -1.74 1.47
N LEU A 9 -21.57 -2.26 2.37
CA LEU A 9 -21.13 -3.23 3.37
C LEU A 9 -20.85 -4.62 2.78
N LYS A 10 -21.59 -5.00 1.74
CA LYS A 10 -21.41 -6.29 1.05
C LYS A 10 -20.21 -6.26 0.11
N TYR A 11 -19.97 -5.13 -0.55
CA TYR A 11 -18.86 -4.90 -1.47
C TYR A 11 -18.12 -3.60 -1.11
N PRO A 12 -17.31 -3.62 -0.04
CA PRO A 12 -16.52 -2.46 0.37
C PRO A 12 -15.70 -1.89 -0.78
N PRO A 13 -15.84 -0.60 -1.12
CA PRO A 13 -14.97 0.03 -2.08
C PRO A 13 -13.56 0.14 -1.49
N TYR A 14 -12.56 -0.08 -2.34
CA TYR A 14 -11.16 0.06 -2.00
C TYR A 14 -10.44 0.93 -3.02
N GLU A 15 -9.34 1.52 -2.59
CA GLU A 15 -8.38 2.18 -3.48
C GLU A 15 -7.02 1.49 -3.38
N ILE A 16 -6.17 1.73 -4.37
CA ILE A 16 -4.82 1.15 -4.45
C ILE A 16 -3.83 2.28 -4.22
N LEU A 17 -3.02 2.16 -3.18
CA LEU A 17 -1.91 3.08 -2.94
C LEU A 17 -0.79 2.83 -3.97
N PRO A 18 -0.22 3.90 -4.55
CA PRO A 18 0.85 3.78 -5.54
C PRO A 18 2.12 3.17 -4.91
N ILE A 19 3.08 2.79 -5.77
CA ILE A 19 4.37 2.16 -5.42
C ILE A 19 4.21 0.74 -4.90
N LEU A 20 3.58 0.54 -3.74
CA LEU A 20 3.43 -0.79 -3.11
C LEU A 20 2.17 -1.56 -3.56
N GLU A 21 1.27 -0.90 -4.28
CA GLU A 21 0.00 -1.45 -4.78
C GLU A 21 -0.86 -2.05 -3.66
N LEU A 22 -0.91 -1.36 -2.52
CA LEU A 22 -1.65 -1.78 -1.33
C LEU A 22 -3.12 -1.42 -1.46
N ARG A 23 -4.00 -2.40 -1.21
CA ARG A 23 -5.44 -2.18 -1.16
C ARG A 23 -5.85 -1.68 0.22
N ILE A 24 -6.47 -0.51 0.28
CA ILE A 24 -7.01 0.07 1.51
C ILE A 24 -8.49 0.43 1.34
N PRO A 25 -9.28 0.54 2.42
CA PRO A 25 -10.61 1.11 2.35
C PRO A 25 -10.59 2.50 1.70
N CYS A 26 -11.61 2.82 0.91
CA CYS A 26 -11.68 4.10 0.23
C CYS A 26 -11.75 5.30 1.20
N SER A 27 -10.82 6.24 1.01
CA SER A 27 -10.81 7.59 1.58
C SER A 27 -12.07 8.39 1.25
N THR A 28 -12.28 9.50 1.97
CA THR A 28 -13.33 10.47 1.66
C THR A 28 -13.28 10.91 0.19
N GLN A 29 -12.07 11.14 -0.34
CA GLN A 29 -11.89 11.53 -1.74
C GLN A 29 -12.18 10.39 -2.73
N CYS A 30 -11.87 9.13 -2.39
CA CYS A 30 -12.32 8.01 -3.22
C CYS A 30 -13.85 7.93 -3.23
N ILE A 31 -14.49 8.04 -2.05
CA ILE A 31 -15.95 7.93 -1.92
C ILE A 31 -16.69 9.04 -2.66
N SER A 32 -16.20 10.29 -2.59
CA SER A 32 -16.82 11.46 -3.24
C SER A 32 -16.92 11.30 -4.76
N ASN A 33 -15.97 10.58 -5.37
CA ASN A 33 -15.92 10.31 -6.80
C ASN A 33 -16.58 8.98 -7.20
N SER A 34 -17.23 8.30 -6.26
CA SER A 34 -17.87 7.00 -6.47
C SER A 34 -19.40 7.10 -6.47
N LYS A 35 -20.06 5.98 -6.78
CA LYS A 35 -21.52 5.85 -6.60
C LYS A 35 -21.98 5.99 -5.14
N PHE A 36 -21.06 5.86 -4.18
CA PHE A 36 -21.35 5.92 -2.74
C PHE A 36 -21.28 7.34 -2.17
N LYS A 37 -21.10 8.39 -2.99
CA LYS A 37 -20.97 9.79 -2.53
C LYS A 37 -22.09 10.25 -1.58
N GLN A 38 -23.31 9.72 -1.73
CA GLN A 38 -24.46 10.04 -0.86
C GLN A 38 -24.27 9.56 0.58
N LEU A 39 -23.42 8.55 0.84
CA LEU A 39 -23.13 8.11 2.20
C LEU A 39 -22.39 9.18 3.00
N LEU A 40 -21.70 10.11 2.34
CA LEU A 40 -21.00 11.24 2.99
C LEU A 40 -21.95 12.24 3.67
N GLU A 41 -23.26 12.16 3.40
CA GLU A 41 -24.28 12.93 4.10
C GLU A 41 -24.52 12.43 5.54
N ILE A 42 -24.12 11.19 5.84
CA ILE A 42 -24.18 10.60 7.18
C ILE A 42 -22.97 11.10 7.99
N GLU A 43 -23.21 11.96 8.97
CA GLU A 43 -22.16 12.62 9.75
C GLU A 43 -21.26 11.62 10.49
N GLU A 44 -21.85 10.60 11.13
CA GLU A 44 -21.05 9.58 11.82
C GLU A 44 -20.17 8.78 10.85
N PHE A 45 -20.65 8.47 9.65
CA PHE A 45 -19.86 7.78 8.62
C PHE A 45 -18.72 8.66 8.11
N ARG A 46 -18.99 9.94 7.81
CA ARG A 46 -17.97 10.90 7.37
C ARG A 46 -16.86 11.06 8.41
N SER A 47 -17.23 11.19 9.69
CA SER A 47 -16.25 11.27 10.78
C SER A 47 -15.37 10.02 10.86
N GLN A 48 -15.92 8.82 10.62
CA GLN A 48 -15.11 7.60 10.58
C GLN A 48 -14.20 7.53 9.34
N LEU A 49 -14.57 8.14 8.22
CA LEU A 49 -13.71 8.24 7.04
C LEU A 49 -12.55 9.23 7.21
N GLU A 50 -12.68 10.28 8.02
CA GLU A 50 -11.57 11.18 8.34
C GLU A 50 -10.40 10.43 9.04
N VAL A 51 -10.73 9.38 9.82
CA VAL A 51 -9.73 8.47 10.39
C VAL A 51 -9.05 7.65 9.30
N VAL A 52 -9.81 7.19 8.29
CA VAL A 52 -9.26 6.48 7.12
C VAL A 52 -8.29 7.39 6.37
N ASP A 53 -8.67 8.65 6.15
CA ASP A 53 -7.83 9.65 5.47
C ASP A 53 -6.51 9.87 6.24
N SER A 54 -6.58 10.03 7.56
CA SER A 54 -5.40 10.23 8.40
C SER A 54 -4.45 9.03 8.39
N LEU A 55 -4.98 7.80 8.46
CA LEU A 55 -4.17 6.59 8.40
C LEU A 55 -3.58 6.36 7.01
N LYS A 56 -4.32 6.68 5.95
CA LYS A 56 -3.84 6.66 4.57
C LYS A 56 -2.63 7.59 4.40
N ASP A 57 -2.70 8.82 4.91
CA ASP A 57 -1.60 9.77 4.83
C ASP A 57 -0.36 9.26 5.58
N LEU A 58 -0.55 8.64 6.75
CA LEU A 58 0.53 8.02 7.51
C LEU A 58 1.17 6.84 6.74
N ILE A 59 0.37 6.01 6.08
CA ILE A 59 0.90 4.93 5.23
C ILE A 59 1.71 5.50 4.09
N ASN A 60 1.18 6.50 3.36
CA ASN A 60 1.91 7.14 2.26
C ASN A 60 3.25 7.70 2.75
N TYR A 61 3.26 8.38 3.90
CA TYR A 61 4.50 8.87 4.50
C TYR A 61 5.50 7.73 4.80
N LYS A 62 5.04 6.58 5.29
CA LYS A 62 5.89 5.42 5.53
C LYS A 62 6.39 4.76 4.24
N ILE A 63 5.57 4.74 3.19
CA ILE A 63 5.98 4.28 1.85
C ILE A 63 7.12 5.16 1.31
N GLU A 64 6.98 6.49 1.40
CA GLU A 64 8.03 7.41 0.96
C GLU A 64 9.32 7.22 1.78
N ASN A 65 9.21 7.05 3.11
CA ASN A 65 10.38 6.73 3.93
C ASN A 65 11.05 5.41 3.51
N LEU A 66 10.28 4.39 3.13
CA LEU A 66 10.84 3.13 2.63
C LEU A 66 11.58 3.33 1.29
N VAL A 67 11.01 4.14 0.38
CA VAL A 67 11.66 4.51 -0.88
C VAL A 67 12.99 5.21 -0.62
N ASP A 68 13.01 6.18 0.30
CA ASP A 68 14.22 6.91 0.67
C ASP A 68 15.27 5.98 1.29
N GLU A 69 14.85 5.11 2.20
CA GLU A 69 15.73 4.19 2.93
C GLU A 69 16.41 3.16 1.99
N ILE A 70 15.67 2.69 0.99
CA ILE A 70 16.19 1.82 -0.08
C ILE A 70 17.11 2.63 -1.00
N SER A 71 16.73 3.85 -1.37
CA SER A 71 17.52 4.73 -2.25
C SER A 71 18.91 5.02 -1.66
N VAL A 72 18.98 5.31 -0.36
CA VAL A 72 20.25 5.59 0.34
C VAL A 72 21.17 4.38 0.38
N ARG A 73 20.63 3.16 0.45
CA ARG A 73 21.41 1.90 0.51
C ARG A 73 21.94 1.45 -0.84
N ILE A 74 21.40 1.97 -1.93
CA ILE A 74 21.77 1.56 -3.27
C ILE A 74 22.71 2.57 -3.90
N SER A 75 23.80 2.06 -4.47
CA SER A 75 24.68 2.89 -5.26
C SER A 75 23.88 3.45 -6.43
N ASN A 76 23.82 4.78 -6.59
CA ASN A 76 23.05 5.45 -7.64
C ASN A 76 23.39 4.86 -9.02
N LYS A 77 22.43 4.17 -9.64
CA LYS A 77 22.60 3.40 -10.88
C LYS A 77 21.67 3.97 -11.95
N LYS A 78 22.26 4.29 -13.11
CA LYS A 78 21.49 4.66 -14.30
C LYS A 78 20.64 3.45 -14.72
N ASN A 79 19.34 3.65 -14.96
CA ASN A 79 18.36 2.60 -15.31
C ASN A 79 17.83 1.73 -14.16
N LEU A 80 18.00 2.16 -12.90
CA LEU A 80 17.27 1.56 -11.78
C LEU A 80 15.90 2.26 -11.64
N ASP A 81 14.84 1.47 -11.59
CA ASP A 81 13.53 1.92 -11.15
C ASP A 81 13.39 1.66 -9.64
N ILE A 82 13.50 2.73 -8.87
CA ILE A 82 13.43 2.66 -7.41
C ILE A 82 12.04 2.24 -6.92
N ASN A 83 10.96 2.64 -7.59
CA ASN A 83 9.61 2.32 -7.15
C ASN A 83 9.33 0.84 -7.38
N SER A 84 9.75 0.30 -8.52
CA SER A 84 9.68 -1.13 -8.82
C SER A 84 10.51 -1.95 -7.83
N LEU A 85 11.68 -1.44 -7.41
CA LEU A 85 12.48 -2.10 -6.38
C LEU A 85 11.85 -2.03 -4.98
N THR A 86 11.29 -0.88 -4.61
CA THR A 86 10.61 -0.71 -3.32
C THR A 86 9.41 -1.63 -3.22
N TYR A 87 8.64 -1.74 -4.30
CA TYR A 87 7.56 -2.73 -4.44
C TYR A 87 8.08 -4.16 -4.18
N SER A 88 9.14 -4.57 -4.88
CA SER A 88 9.65 -5.94 -4.77
C SER A 88 10.25 -6.24 -3.39
N VAL A 89 10.98 -5.29 -2.79
CA VAL A 89 11.53 -5.43 -1.43
C VAL A 89 10.40 -5.64 -0.42
N TYR A 90 9.38 -4.78 -0.45
CA TYR A 90 8.23 -4.92 0.42
C TYR A 90 7.53 -6.27 0.22
N LYS A 91 7.29 -6.67 -1.04
CA LYS A 91 6.62 -7.94 -1.35
C LYS A 91 7.39 -9.16 -0.85
N ILE A 92 8.71 -9.19 -1.07
CA ILE A 92 9.54 -10.30 -0.64
C ILE A 92 9.61 -10.39 0.89
N ILE A 93 9.73 -9.27 1.59
CA ILE A 93 9.77 -9.26 3.06
C ILE A 93 8.45 -9.78 3.64
N GLU A 94 7.31 -9.31 3.11
CA GLU A 94 5.99 -9.60 3.72
C GLU A 94 5.34 -10.90 3.24
N PHE A 95 5.57 -11.29 1.99
CA PHE A 95 4.88 -12.42 1.35
C PHE A 95 5.84 -13.48 0.81
N GLY A 96 7.15 -13.23 0.87
CA GLY A 96 8.14 -14.07 0.21
C GLY A 96 8.18 -13.86 -1.30
N GLY A 97 8.99 -14.66 -1.98
CA GLY A 97 9.25 -14.56 -3.41
C GLY A 97 10.72 -14.34 -3.70
N ASP A 98 11.06 -14.27 -4.99
CA ASP A 98 12.44 -14.10 -5.44
C ASP A 98 12.49 -13.33 -6.77
N TYR A 99 13.63 -12.72 -7.04
CA TYR A 99 13.89 -11.99 -8.27
C TYR A 99 14.20 -12.94 -9.43
N GLN A 100 13.77 -12.55 -10.61
CA GLN A 100 14.22 -13.15 -11.86
C GLN A 100 15.45 -12.39 -12.35
N ILE A 101 16.61 -13.06 -12.31
CA ILE A 101 17.88 -12.51 -12.77
C ILE A 101 18.12 -12.95 -14.21
N GLY A 102 17.95 -12.02 -15.14
CA GLY A 102 18.30 -12.19 -16.54
C GLY A 102 19.78 -11.89 -16.82
N TYR A 103 20.19 -12.09 -18.07
CA TYR A 103 21.55 -11.73 -18.52
C TYR A 103 21.80 -10.21 -18.49
N ASP A 104 20.76 -9.42 -18.78
CA ASP A 104 20.81 -7.97 -18.93
C ASP A 104 19.76 -7.21 -18.10
N ASN A 105 19.00 -7.90 -17.24
CA ASN A 105 17.99 -7.29 -16.39
C ASN A 105 17.74 -8.02 -15.06
N ILE A 106 17.10 -7.31 -14.13
CA ILE A 106 16.46 -7.86 -12.93
C ILE A 106 14.98 -7.52 -12.99
N VAL A 107 14.14 -8.52 -12.77
CA VAL A 107 12.67 -8.40 -12.79
C VAL A 107 12.10 -9.02 -11.52
N PHE A 108 11.02 -8.46 -11.00
CA PHE A 108 10.19 -9.09 -9.97
C PHE A 108 8.74 -9.08 -10.46
N GLU A 109 8.11 -10.24 -10.51
CA GLU A 109 6.81 -10.44 -11.16
C GLU A 109 6.82 -9.90 -12.61
N ASP A 110 6.04 -8.88 -12.92
CA ASP A 110 5.97 -8.19 -14.21
C ASP A 110 6.76 -6.87 -14.23
N LYS A 111 7.42 -6.50 -13.13
CA LYS A 111 8.11 -5.21 -12.98
C LYS A 111 9.60 -5.32 -13.24
N LYS A 112 10.07 -4.52 -14.21
CA LYS A 112 11.50 -4.38 -14.49
C LYS A 112 12.15 -3.44 -13.48
N ILE A 113 13.07 -3.97 -12.69
CA ILE A 113 13.79 -3.21 -11.65
C ILE A 113 15.01 -2.52 -12.23
N PHE A 114 15.79 -3.27 -13.03
CA PHE A 114 17.05 -2.76 -13.55
C PHE A 114 17.38 -3.38 -14.91
N ALA A 115 18.14 -2.64 -15.73
CA ALA A 115 18.84 -3.19 -16.88
C ALA A 115 20.25 -2.64 -17.02
N GLY A 116 21.20 -3.53 -17.33
CA GLY A 116 22.62 -3.22 -17.44
C GLY A 116 23.44 -4.46 -17.73
N SER A 117 24.77 -4.36 -17.57
CA SER A 117 25.65 -5.51 -17.75
C SER A 117 25.47 -6.55 -16.63
N PHE A 118 25.77 -7.81 -16.92
CA PHE A 118 25.74 -8.89 -15.92
C PHE A 118 26.52 -8.55 -14.64
N ASN A 119 27.67 -7.88 -14.75
CA ASN A 119 28.46 -7.47 -13.59
C ASN A 119 27.73 -6.42 -12.73
N GLU A 120 27.00 -5.50 -13.34
CA GLU A 120 26.19 -4.50 -12.61
C GLU A 120 24.98 -5.16 -11.94
N ILE A 121 24.35 -6.11 -12.63
CA ILE A 121 23.23 -6.93 -12.12
C ILE A 121 23.67 -7.70 -10.88
N MET A 122 24.81 -8.39 -10.95
CA MET A 122 25.34 -9.15 -9.81
C MET A 122 25.74 -8.26 -8.63
N ARG A 123 26.21 -7.03 -8.88
CA ARG A 123 26.47 -6.06 -7.81
C ARG A 123 25.18 -5.58 -7.17
N LEU A 124 24.17 -5.25 -7.98
CA LEU A 124 22.86 -4.82 -7.49
C LEU A 124 22.18 -5.93 -6.70
N ASN A 125 22.22 -7.19 -7.17
CA ASN A 125 21.64 -8.32 -6.45
C ASN A 125 22.21 -8.45 -5.02
N LYS A 126 23.53 -8.28 -4.85
CA LYS A 126 24.16 -8.29 -3.51
C LYS A 126 23.76 -7.11 -2.64
N GLU A 127 23.47 -5.95 -3.22
CA GLU A 127 22.92 -4.80 -2.47
C GLU A 127 21.47 -5.09 -2.03
N ILE A 128 20.66 -5.65 -2.92
CA ILE A 128 19.28 -6.06 -2.64
C ILE A 128 19.24 -7.12 -1.54
N GLU A 129 20.05 -8.16 -1.61
CA GLU A 129 20.14 -9.20 -0.56
C GLU A 129 20.42 -8.59 0.82
N LYS A 130 21.26 -7.57 0.90
CA LYS A 130 21.51 -6.84 2.16
C LYS A 130 20.28 -6.08 2.62
N ILE A 131 19.62 -5.35 1.72
CA ILE A 131 18.40 -4.59 2.00
C ILE A 131 17.28 -5.49 2.54
N LEU A 132 17.10 -6.68 1.96
CA LEU A 132 16.10 -7.65 2.41
C LEU A 132 16.31 -8.12 3.87
N THR A 133 17.55 -8.04 4.37
CA THR A 133 17.91 -8.41 5.74
C THR A 133 18.09 -7.22 6.67
N ASP A 134 17.98 -6.00 6.16
CA ASP A 134 18.18 -4.77 6.90
C ASP A 134 17.03 -4.55 7.90
N LYS A 135 17.37 -4.22 9.15
CA LYS A 135 16.38 -4.12 10.23
C LYS A 135 15.46 -2.92 10.05
N ASP A 136 15.97 -1.80 9.57
CA ASP A 136 15.20 -0.57 9.43
C ASP A 136 14.21 -0.70 8.27
N VAL A 137 14.66 -1.29 7.16
CA VAL A 137 13.81 -1.63 6.02
C VAL A 137 12.69 -2.59 6.42
N ARG A 138 13.01 -3.65 7.16
CA ARG A 138 12.01 -4.61 7.64
C ARG A 138 11.03 -3.97 8.62
N SER A 139 11.52 -3.14 9.54
CA SER A 139 10.66 -2.39 10.47
C SER A 139 9.67 -1.49 9.73
N LEU A 140 10.10 -0.81 8.67
CA LEU A 140 9.21 0.00 7.83
C LEU A 140 8.16 -0.85 7.10
N CYS A 141 8.55 -2.02 6.58
CA CYS A 141 7.61 -2.95 5.92
C CYS A 141 6.54 -3.46 6.92
N ASP A 142 6.98 -3.89 8.10
CA ASP A 142 6.11 -4.33 9.19
C ASP A 142 5.14 -3.21 9.59
N GLU A 143 5.64 -1.99 9.82
CA GLU A 143 4.81 -0.83 10.17
C GLU A 143 3.75 -0.52 9.11
N ILE A 144 4.14 -0.51 7.82
CA ILE A 144 3.20 -0.29 6.71
C ILE A 144 2.11 -1.36 6.72
N LYS A 145 2.48 -2.63 6.87
CA LYS A 145 1.52 -3.74 6.92
C LYS A 145 0.57 -3.60 8.10
N TYR A 146 1.07 -3.34 9.30
CA TYR A 146 0.24 -3.15 10.49
C TYR A 146 -0.74 -1.97 10.33
N LEU A 147 -0.32 -0.87 9.69
CA LEU A 147 -1.20 0.25 9.40
C LEU A 147 -2.31 -0.11 8.40
N VAL A 148 -1.98 -0.86 7.34
CA VAL A 148 -2.98 -1.35 6.38
C VAL A 148 -3.98 -2.29 7.04
N GLU A 149 -3.52 -3.22 7.87
CA GLU A 149 -4.36 -4.13 8.64
C GLU A 149 -5.28 -3.36 9.61
N SER A 150 -4.72 -2.38 10.32
CA SER A 150 -5.47 -1.49 11.23
C SER A 150 -6.55 -0.69 10.51
N LEU A 151 -6.30 -0.27 9.27
CA LEU A 151 -7.26 0.41 8.42
C LEU A 151 -8.46 -0.47 8.08
N TRP A 152 -8.21 -1.72 7.71
CA TRP A 152 -9.27 -2.70 7.46
C TRP A 152 -10.02 -3.08 8.73
N GLU A 153 -9.33 -3.19 9.86
CA GLU A 153 -9.97 -3.42 11.16
C GLU A 153 -10.87 -2.24 11.58
N HIS A 154 -10.41 -1.00 11.38
CA HIS A 154 -11.22 0.19 11.60
C HIS A 154 -12.45 0.20 10.69
N PHE A 155 -12.30 -0.19 9.43
CA PHE A 155 -13.43 -0.36 8.53
C PHE A 155 -14.44 -1.37 9.07
N ASP A 156 -13.99 -2.58 9.43
CA ASP A 156 -14.88 -3.65 9.87
C ASP A 156 -15.58 -3.35 11.19
N LYS A 157 -14.95 -2.59 12.09
CA LYS A 157 -15.52 -2.25 13.40
C LYS A 157 -16.33 -0.97 13.37
N ASN A 158 -15.75 0.12 12.87
CA ASN A 158 -16.28 1.47 13.07
C ASN A 158 -17.12 1.94 11.89
N ILE A 159 -16.62 1.75 10.65
CA ILE A 159 -17.37 2.13 9.44
C ILE A 159 -18.63 1.27 9.30
N ARG A 160 -18.51 -0.06 9.48
CA ARG A 160 -19.69 -0.93 9.45
C ARG A 160 -20.73 -0.56 10.51
N ARG A 161 -20.27 -0.26 11.74
CA ARG A 161 -21.17 0.13 12.83
C ARG A 161 -21.90 1.44 12.53
N SER A 162 -21.20 2.49 12.10
CA SER A 162 -21.84 3.79 11.83
C SER A 162 -22.92 3.68 10.75
N LEU A 163 -22.68 2.88 9.71
CA LEU A 163 -23.66 2.62 8.66
C LEU A 163 -24.85 1.76 9.13
N ASN A 164 -24.62 0.74 9.94
CA ASN A 164 -25.69 -0.11 10.49
C ASN A 164 -26.59 0.67 11.48
N GLU A 165 -26.00 1.53 12.31
CA GLU A 165 -26.76 2.38 13.24
C GLU A 165 -27.62 3.39 12.48
N SER A 166 -27.11 3.92 11.37
CA SER A 166 -27.87 4.80 10.48
C SER A 166 -29.05 4.07 9.83
N GLN A 167 -28.89 2.81 9.42
CA GLN A 167 -29.99 1.99 8.92
C GLN A 167 -31.07 1.74 9.99
N SER A 168 -30.68 1.59 11.26
CA SER A 168 -31.61 1.27 12.36
C SER A 168 -32.44 2.49 12.81
N ARG A 169 -31.99 3.70 12.48
CA ARG A 169 -32.68 4.97 12.81
C ARG A 169 -33.62 5.47 11.71
N THR A 170 -33.62 4.82 10.54
CA THR A 170 -34.46 5.18 9.38
C THR A 170 -35.63 4.21 9.25
#